data_AF-A0A7W1BL72-F1
#
_entry.id   AF-A0A7W1BL72-F1
#
_cell.length_a   1.000
_cell.length_b   1.000
_cell.length_c   1.000
_cell.angle_alpha   90.00
_cell.angle_beta   90.00
_cell.angle_gamma   90.00
#
_symmetry.space_group_name_H-M   'P 1'
#
loop_
_entity.id
_entity.type
_entity.pdbx_description
1 polymer ?
#
loop_
_entity_poly.entity_id
_entity_poly.type
_entity_poly.pdbx_seq_one_letter_code
_entity_poly.pdbx_strand_id
1 'polypeptide(L)'
;MPTSYPHLDRISWRRWLSFSDDAAFADAGAAGELLIAQVRVVITALLLLIPAYNLAVSPLQENVVGFGIAVGGVALAVLVLFVVKNIPFRRWVGMGTTALDVSIVSLALSIFLVLGTPHTAVNSRVVFDVYFLAIGATCLRYDRRLCLLSGALAILQYAAISLYAASHWDLNSAEFSPFRYGMFEWSTQVSRFILLFVASVLSMTIVVRAQRLRKLSTVDRLTGVLNRGFFDERMEEEMSRADRYGHPLSIAFIDLDRFKGFNDSYGHSAGDAALRTIATVLKNSVR
;
A
#
# COMPACT_ATOMS: atom_id res chain seq x y z
N MET A 1 -18.29 -28.68 33.13
CA MET A 1 -17.37 -28.10 32.13
C MET A 1 -17.55 -28.84 30.82
N PRO A 2 -18.00 -28.15 29.76
CA PRO A 2 -17.60 -28.49 28.40
C PRO A 2 -16.82 -27.30 27.81
N THR A 3 -15.58 -27.57 27.44
CA THR A 3 -14.69 -26.65 26.72
C THR A 3 -15.10 -26.61 25.25
N SER A 4 -15.90 -25.60 24.87
CA SER A 4 -16.16 -25.30 23.47
C SER A 4 -14.97 -24.53 22.88
N TYR A 5 -14.14 -25.21 22.12
CA TYR A 5 -13.16 -24.59 21.24
C TYR A 5 -13.89 -23.77 20.15
N PRO A 6 -13.46 -22.55 19.82
CA PRO A 6 -14.04 -21.81 18.71
C PRO A 6 -13.70 -22.52 17.41
N HIS A 7 -14.73 -22.85 16.64
CA HIS A 7 -14.61 -23.39 15.29
C HIS A 7 -13.68 -22.50 14.46
N LEU A 8 -12.57 -23.08 13.99
CA LEU A 8 -11.71 -22.51 12.97
C LEU A 8 -12.55 -22.36 11.70
N ASP A 9 -13.05 -21.15 11.49
CA ASP A 9 -13.75 -20.73 10.28
C ASP A 9 -12.88 -21.10 9.08
N ARG A 10 -13.37 -22.00 8.21
CA ARG A 10 -12.67 -22.40 6.97
C ARG A 10 -12.33 -21.12 6.21
N ILE A 11 -11.03 -20.82 6.11
CA ILE A 11 -10.50 -19.71 5.32
C ILE A 11 -10.91 -19.96 3.86
N SER A 12 -12.03 -19.37 3.42
CA SER A 12 -12.44 -19.47 2.03
C SER A 12 -11.63 -18.45 1.22
N TRP A 13 -10.95 -18.92 0.18
CA TRP A 13 -10.22 -18.06 -0.77
C TRP A 13 -11.11 -16.95 -1.35
N ARG A 14 -12.43 -17.23 -1.44
CA ARG A 14 -13.45 -16.24 -1.81
C ARG A 14 -13.57 -15.08 -0.82
N ARG A 15 -13.48 -15.29 0.51
CA ARG A 15 -13.43 -14.20 1.50
C ARG A 15 -12.13 -13.38 1.42
N TRP A 16 -11.06 -14.00 0.93
CA TRP A 16 -9.75 -13.37 0.75
C TRP A 16 -9.75 -12.38 -0.42
N LEU A 17 -10.55 -12.67 -1.46
CA LEU A 17 -10.77 -11.86 -2.67
C LEU A 17 -12.05 -11.01 -2.65
N SER A 18 -13.03 -11.30 -1.79
CA SER A 18 -14.25 -10.50 -1.66
C SER A 18 -13.92 -9.15 -1.04
N PHE A 19 -14.22 -8.07 -1.76
CA PHE A 19 -14.25 -6.74 -1.17
C PHE A 19 -15.17 -6.79 0.06
N SER A 20 -14.69 -6.40 1.25
CA SER A 20 -15.62 -6.09 2.33
C SER A 20 -16.34 -4.82 1.89
N ASP A 21 -17.65 -4.90 1.68
CA ASP A 21 -18.48 -3.77 1.24
C ASP A 21 -18.73 -2.71 2.33
N ASP A 22 -17.91 -2.72 3.37
CA ASP A 22 -17.92 -1.73 4.43
C ASP A 22 -17.42 -0.38 3.87
N ALA A 23 -18.32 0.61 3.87
CA ALA A 23 -18.04 1.98 3.45
C ALA A 23 -16.82 2.61 4.17
N ALA A 24 -16.48 2.11 5.37
CA ALA A 24 -15.29 2.48 6.14
C ALA A 24 -13.97 2.17 5.40
N PHE A 25 -13.89 1.06 4.67
CA PHE A 25 -12.68 0.70 3.92
C PHE A 25 -12.54 1.47 2.61
N ALA A 26 -13.64 2.00 2.07
CA ALA A 26 -13.60 2.82 0.86
C ALA A 26 -12.95 4.20 1.14
N ASP A 27 -13.27 4.83 2.26
CA ASP A 27 -12.71 6.13 2.64
C ASP A 27 -11.27 6.02 3.14
N ALA A 28 -10.96 4.99 3.93
CA ALA A 28 -9.58 4.67 4.28
C ALA A 28 -8.71 4.41 3.03
N GLY A 29 -9.28 3.78 1.99
CA GLY A 29 -8.62 3.60 0.70
C GLY A 29 -8.38 4.92 -0.04
N ALA A 30 -9.37 5.83 -0.05
CA ALA A 30 -9.24 7.14 -0.67
C ALA A 30 -8.17 8.01 0.02
N ALA A 31 -8.16 8.04 1.35
CA ALA A 31 -7.15 8.74 2.14
C ALA A 31 -5.75 8.14 1.91
N GLY A 32 -5.65 6.81 1.84
CA GLY A 32 -4.41 6.10 1.53
C GLY A 32 -3.86 6.44 0.13
N GLU A 33 -4.72 6.51 -0.90
CA GLU A 33 -4.28 6.92 -2.24
C GLU A 33 -3.77 8.36 -2.28
N LEU A 34 -4.46 9.29 -1.61
CA LEU A 34 -4.02 10.68 -1.55
C LEU A 34 -2.66 10.81 -0.85
N LEU A 35 -2.50 10.13 0.29
CA LEU A 35 -1.23 10.09 1.02
C LEU A 35 -0.10 9.57 0.14
N ILE A 36 -0.32 8.48 -0.60
CA ILE A 36 0.70 7.93 -1.49
C ILE A 36 1.00 8.86 -2.64
N ALA A 37 -0.01 9.51 -3.23
CA ALA A 37 0.24 10.46 -4.30
C ALA A 37 1.13 11.62 -3.82
N GLN A 38 0.93 12.11 -2.59
CA GLN A 38 1.80 13.12 -1.97
C GLN A 38 3.22 12.57 -1.72
N VAL A 39 3.32 11.40 -1.09
CA VAL A 39 4.60 10.74 -0.81
C VAL A 39 5.37 10.44 -2.10
N ARG A 40 4.69 10.05 -3.17
CA ARG A 40 5.29 9.77 -4.49
C ARG A 40 5.95 11.01 -5.07
N VAL A 41 5.31 12.18 -4.99
CA VAL A 41 5.91 13.45 -5.45
C VAL A 41 7.19 13.75 -4.68
N VAL A 42 7.17 13.59 -3.36
CA VAL A 42 8.36 13.82 -2.51
C VAL A 42 9.48 12.84 -2.84
N ILE A 43 9.19 11.54 -2.88
CA ILE A 43 10.19 10.50 -3.18
C ILE A 43 10.79 10.72 -4.56
N THR A 44 9.97 10.93 -5.60
CA THR A 44 10.47 11.14 -6.97
C THR A 44 11.29 12.41 -7.10
N ALA A 45 10.91 13.50 -6.42
CA ALA A 45 11.70 14.73 -6.39
C ALA A 45 13.06 14.55 -5.70
N LEU A 46 13.12 13.78 -4.61
CA LEU A 46 14.38 13.45 -3.94
C LEU A 46 15.27 12.53 -4.81
N LEU A 47 14.66 11.53 -5.46
CA LEU A 47 15.39 10.62 -6.35
C LEU A 47 15.97 11.33 -7.58
N LEU A 48 15.35 12.43 -8.04
CA LEU A 48 15.85 13.25 -9.16
C LEU A 48 17.24 13.85 -8.88
N LEU A 49 17.62 14.03 -7.61
CA LEU A 49 18.94 14.55 -7.24
C LEU A 49 20.08 13.64 -7.71
N ILE A 50 19.89 12.32 -7.71
CA ILE A 50 20.91 11.34 -8.11
C ILE A 50 21.28 11.49 -9.60
N PRO A 51 20.35 11.38 -10.57
CA PRO A 51 20.68 11.58 -11.97
C PRO A 51 21.03 13.03 -12.31
N ALA A 52 20.51 14.03 -11.58
CA ALA A 52 20.94 15.42 -11.76
C ALA A 52 22.43 15.61 -11.42
N TYR A 53 22.88 15.03 -10.31
CA TYR A 53 24.29 15.00 -9.95
C TYR A 53 25.13 14.23 -10.98
N ASN A 54 24.69 13.03 -11.39
CA ASN A 54 25.41 12.23 -12.38
C ASN A 54 25.55 12.96 -13.74
N LEU A 55 24.50 13.69 -14.16
CA LEU A 55 24.52 14.51 -15.36
C LEU A 55 25.50 15.69 -15.24
N ALA A 56 25.53 16.34 -14.08
CA ALA A 56 26.44 17.47 -13.82
C ALA A 56 27.91 17.05 -13.78
N VAL A 57 28.21 15.87 -13.24
CA VAL A 57 29.58 15.33 -13.14
C VAL A 57 30.04 14.67 -14.44
N SER A 58 29.14 14.02 -15.18
CA SER A 58 29.48 13.26 -16.38
C SER A 58 28.32 13.25 -17.38
N PRO A 59 28.33 14.11 -18.41
CA PRO A 59 27.23 14.24 -19.38
C PRO A 59 27.27 13.13 -20.44
N LEU A 60 27.33 11.87 -20.00
CA LEU A 60 27.22 10.69 -20.86
C LEU A 60 25.75 10.46 -21.28
N GLN A 61 25.55 9.80 -22.42
CA GLN A 61 24.21 9.49 -22.94
C GLN A 61 23.32 8.79 -21.90
N GLU A 62 23.85 7.81 -21.17
CA GLU A 62 23.12 7.09 -20.11
C GLU A 62 22.65 8.01 -18.98
N ASN A 63 23.45 9.02 -18.61
CA ASN A 63 23.11 9.98 -17.55
C ASN A 63 22.07 11.00 -18.03
N VAL A 64 22.15 11.43 -19.29
CA VAL A 64 21.12 12.27 -19.92
C VAL A 64 19.78 11.55 -19.95
N VAL A 65 19.79 10.27 -20.34
CA VAL A 65 18.61 9.41 -20.38
C VAL A 65 18.05 9.20 -18.97
N GLY A 66 18.90 8.85 -18.00
CA GLY A 66 18.51 8.67 -16.61
C GLY A 66 17.90 9.93 -16.00
N PHE A 67 18.43 11.11 -16.32
CA PHE A 67 17.85 12.39 -15.92
C PHE A 67 16.49 12.64 -16.57
N GLY A 68 16.36 12.42 -17.87
CA GLY A 68 15.08 12.54 -18.59
C GLY A 68 13.99 11.63 -18.02
N ILE A 69 14.33 10.37 -17.71
CA ILE A 69 13.43 9.41 -17.04
C ILE A 69 12.99 9.95 -15.68
N ALA A 70 13.92 10.46 -14.87
CA ALA A 70 13.60 10.97 -13.53
C ALA A 70 12.70 12.22 -13.58
N VAL A 71 12.96 13.15 -14.50
CA VAL A 71 12.10 14.32 -14.74
C VAL A 71 10.70 13.88 -15.16
N GLY A 72 10.59 12.93 -16.10
CA GLY A 72 9.31 12.35 -16.52
C GLY A 72 8.58 11.68 -15.35
N GLY A 73 9.30 10.98 -14.47
CA GLY A 73 8.77 10.38 -13.26
C GLY A 73 8.17 11.40 -12.28
N VAL A 74 8.85 12.54 -12.05
CA VAL A 74 8.33 13.64 -11.22
C VAL A 74 7.07 14.25 -11.85
N ALA A 75 7.09 14.52 -13.16
CA ALA A 75 5.93 15.07 -13.87
C ALA A 75 4.72 14.13 -13.78
N LEU A 76 4.94 12.82 -13.96
CA LEU A 76 3.88 11.82 -13.80
C LEU A 76 3.38 11.74 -12.35
N ALA A 77 4.25 11.82 -11.36
CA ALA A 77 3.85 11.83 -9.95
C ALA A 77 2.94 13.02 -9.62
N VAL A 78 3.28 14.22 -10.13
CA VAL A 78 2.45 15.42 -9.98
C VAL A 78 1.11 15.27 -10.71
N LEU A 79 1.11 14.71 -11.93
CA LEU A 79 -0.11 14.42 -12.67
C LEU A 79 -1.03 13.46 -11.91
N VAL A 80 -0.48 12.36 -11.36
CA VAL A 80 -1.29 11.41 -10.59
C VAL A 80 -1.83 12.06 -9.32
N LEU A 81 -1.07 12.90 -8.62
CA LEU A 81 -1.57 13.67 -7.48
C LEU A 81 -2.73 14.59 -7.86
N PHE A 82 -2.60 15.29 -8.99
CA PHE A 82 -3.68 16.11 -9.53
C PHE A 82 -4.93 15.27 -9.84
N VAL A 83 -4.77 14.13 -10.51
CA VAL A 83 -5.88 13.23 -10.85
C VAL A 83 -6.56 12.67 -9.60
N VAL A 84 -5.79 12.17 -8.63
CA VAL A 84 -6.33 11.60 -7.38
C VAL A 84 -7.05 12.66 -6.54
N LYS A 85 -6.60 13.92 -6.57
CA LYS A 85 -7.25 15.02 -5.86
C LYS A 85 -8.57 15.45 -6.49
N ASN A 86 -8.73 15.30 -7.81
CA ASN A 86 -9.86 15.87 -8.55
C ASN A 86 -10.90 14.83 -9.03
N ILE A 87 -10.60 13.53 -8.99
CA ILE A 87 -11.53 12.47 -9.41
C ILE A 87 -12.12 11.78 -8.18
N PRO A 88 -13.45 11.50 -8.16
CA PRO A 88 -14.06 10.73 -7.08
C PRO A 88 -13.41 9.35 -6.98
N PHE A 89 -13.01 8.97 -5.77
CA PHE A 89 -12.31 7.71 -5.54
C PHE A 89 -13.17 6.51 -5.99
N ARG A 90 -12.55 5.64 -6.79
CA ARG A 90 -13.09 4.33 -7.15
C ARG A 90 -12.08 3.26 -6.75
N ARG A 91 -12.57 2.09 -6.29
CA ARG A 91 -11.71 1.00 -5.79
C ARG A 91 -10.64 0.53 -6.80
N TRP A 92 -10.91 0.61 -8.11
CA TRP A 92 -9.93 0.25 -9.14
C TRP A 92 -8.78 1.26 -9.30
N VAL A 93 -8.94 2.49 -8.79
CA VAL A 93 -7.89 3.51 -8.84
C VAL A 93 -6.65 3.02 -8.11
N GLY A 94 -6.79 2.39 -6.94
CA GLY A 94 -5.65 1.83 -6.20
C GLY A 94 -4.93 0.71 -6.92
N MET A 95 -5.65 -0.13 -7.69
CA MET A 95 -5.02 -1.13 -8.55
C MET A 95 -4.27 -0.47 -9.71
N GLY A 96 -4.87 0.55 -10.34
CA GLY A 96 -4.26 1.30 -11.44
C GLY A 96 -3.01 2.08 -11.02
N THR A 97 -3.06 2.80 -9.91
CA THR A 97 -1.91 3.55 -9.37
C THR A 97 -0.80 2.61 -8.92
N THR A 98 -1.13 1.47 -8.30
CA THR A 98 -0.15 0.43 -7.95
C THR A 98 0.52 -0.16 -9.19
N ALA A 99 -0.25 -0.47 -10.23
CA ALA A 99 0.31 -0.98 -11.48
C ALA A 99 1.21 0.05 -12.14
N LEU A 100 0.83 1.33 -12.13
CA LEU A 100 1.64 2.44 -12.62
C LEU A 100 2.95 2.58 -11.83
N ASP A 101 2.90 2.54 -10.50
CA ASP A 101 4.06 2.66 -9.60
C ASP A 101 5.17 1.65 -9.93
N VAL A 102 4.79 0.43 -10.29
CA VAL A 102 5.72 -0.63 -10.66
C VAL A 102 6.10 -0.56 -12.13
N SER A 103 5.13 -0.33 -13.01
CA SER A 103 5.35 -0.35 -14.46
C SER A 103 6.21 0.81 -14.95
N ILE A 104 6.21 1.96 -14.25
CA ILE A 104 7.10 3.06 -14.59
C ILE A 104 8.58 2.69 -14.39
N VAL A 105 8.89 1.89 -13.36
CA VAL A 105 10.26 1.41 -13.12
C VAL A 105 10.68 0.44 -14.22
N SER A 106 9.80 -0.49 -14.59
CA SER A 106 10.01 -1.41 -15.71
C SER A 106 10.16 -0.69 -17.04
N LEU A 107 9.36 0.36 -17.27
CA LEU A 107 9.46 1.20 -18.46
C LEU A 107 10.80 1.94 -18.51
N ALA A 108 11.24 2.50 -17.37
CA ALA A 108 12.55 3.14 -17.25
C ALA A 108 13.70 2.18 -17.61
N LEU A 109 13.66 0.94 -17.11
CA LEU A 109 14.64 -0.09 -17.50
C LEU A 109 14.55 -0.46 -18.98
N SER A 110 13.33 -0.57 -19.52
CA SER A 110 13.10 -0.92 -20.93
C SER A 110 13.59 0.16 -21.90
N ILE A 111 13.60 1.44 -21.50
CA ILE A 111 14.17 2.53 -22.32
C ILE A 111 15.65 2.26 -22.62
N PHE A 112 16.43 1.72 -21.67
CA PHE A 112 17.83 1.36 -21.92
C PHE A 112 18.00 0.24 -22.95
N LEU A 113 17.03 -0.68 -23.08
CA LEU A 113 17.03 -1.70 -24.14
C LEU A 113 16.83 -1.05 -25.51
N VAL A 114 15.85 -0.15 -25.62
CA VAL A 114 15.53 0.56 -26.88
C VAL A 114 16.69 1.44 -27.35
N LEU A 115 17.43 2.02 -26.42
CA LEU A 115 18.57 2.89 -26.70
C LEU A 115 19.89 2.13 -26.98
N GLY A 116 19.85 0.80 -27.06
CA GLY A 116 21.03 -0.01 -27.38
C GLY A 116 22.02 -0.18 -26.22
N THR A 117 21.58 0.07 -24.98
CA THR A 117 22.38 -0.11 -23.76
C THR A 117 21.80 -1.23 -22.87
N PRO A 118 21.69 -2.47 -23.36
CA PRO A 118 20.95 -3.52 -22.67
C PRO A 118 21.61 -3.98 -21.37
N HIS A 119 22.94 -3.86 -21.25
CA HIS A 119 23.66 -4.13 -20.01
C HIS A 119 23.23 -3.18 -18.87
N THR A 120 22.96 -1.90 -19.17
CA THR A 120 22.45 -0.92 -18.20
C THR A 120 21.02 -1.25 -17.77
N ALA A 121 20.18 -1.77 -18.67
CA ALA A 121 18.81 -2.19 -18.33
C ALA A 121 18.77 -3.29 -17.26
N VAL A 122 19.71 -4.25 -17.29
CA VAL A 122 19.71 -5.40 -16.38
C VAL A 122 20.64 -5.24 -15.17
N ASN A 123 21.57 -4.27 -15.19
CA ASN A 123 22.54 -4.04 -14.12
C ASN A 123 22.42 -2.67 -13.43
N SER A 124 21.52 -1.78 -13.88
CA SER A 124 21.27 -0.51 -13.19
C SER A 124 20.96 -0.76 -11.72
N ARG A 125 21.72 -0.10 -10.84
CA ARG A 125 21.52 -0.17 -9.37
C ARG A 125 20.43 0.80 -8.95
N VAL A 126 20.56 2.06 -9.38
CA VAL A 126 19.63 3.15 -9.03
C VAL A 126 18.20 2.84 -9.47
N VAL A 127 17.99 2.44 -10.74
CA VAL A 127 16.63 2.25 -11.26
C VAL A 127 15.99 0.97 -10.70
N PHE A 128 16.77 -0.10 -10.54
CA PHE A 128 16.28 -1.34 -9.93
C PHE A 128 15.81 -1.11 -8.49
N ASP A 129 16.56 -0.35 -7.69
CA ASP A 129 16.22 -0.12 -6.28
C ASP A 129 14.89 0.65 -6.10
N VAL A 130 14.42 1.36 -7.13
CA VAL A 130 13.10 2.01 -7.13
C VAL A 130 11.94 1.01 -7.01
N TYR A 131 12.12 -0.26 -7.42
CA TYR A 131 11.09 -1.28 -7.17
C TYR A 131 10.78 -1.44 -5.68
N PHE A 132 11.79 -1.37 -4.79
CA PHE A 132 11.57 -1.47 -3.35
C PHE A 132 10.74 -0.30 -2.82
N LEU A 133 10.96 0.89 -3.36
CA LEU A 133 10.18 2.08 -3.01
C LEU A 133 8.74 1.95 -3.52
N ALA A 134 8.54 1.47 -4.75
CA ALA A 134 7.21 1.24 -5.32
C ALA A 134 6.43 0.18 -4.52
N ILE A 135 7.07 -0.96 -4.19
CA ILE A 135 6.48 -2.01 -3.37
C ILE A 135 6.21 -1.51 -1.94
N GLY A 136 7.17 -0.85 -1.31
CA GLY A 136 7.04 -0.33 0.04
C GLY A 136 5.92 0.72 0.17
N ALA A 137 5.78 1.61 -0.82
CA ALA A 137 4.73 2.62 -0.85
C ALA A 137 3.31 2.00 -0.84
N THR A 138 3.13 0.80 -1.39
CA THR A 138 1.82 0.11 -1.33
C THR A 138 1.34 -0.16 0.10
N CYS A 139 2.26 -0.22 1.08
CA CYS A 139 1.89 -0.43 2.48
C CYS A 139 0.98 0.67 3.03
N LEU A 140 1.10 1.88 2.48
CA LEU A 140 0.30 3.04 2.89
C LEU A 140 -1.16 2.95 2.41
N ARG A 141 -1.48 2.03 1.47
CA ARG A 141 -2.87 1.78 1.02
C ARG A 141 -3.67 0.94 2.01
N TYR A 142 -3.02 0.38 3.04
CA TYR A 142 -3.61 -0.56 3.98
C TYR A 142 -4.38 -1.74 3.31
N ASP A 143 -4.00 -2.12 2.08
CA ASP A 143 -4.60 -3.25 1.36
C ASP A 143 -3.52 -4.26 0.96
N ARG A 144 -3.57 -5.45 1.58
CA ARG A 144 -2.65 -6.56 1.31
C ARG A 144 -2.67 -7.05 -0.14
N ARG A 145 -3.81 -6.88 -0.85
CA ARG A 145 -3.95 -7.32 -2.26
C ARG A 145 -3.06 -6.48 -3.17
N LEU A 146 -2.94 -5.19 -2.86
CA LEU A 146 -2.11 -4.27 -3.63
C LEU A 146 -0.62 -4.58 -3.44
N CYS A 147 -0.20 -5.03 -2.25
CA CYS A 147 1.17 -5.50 -2.03
C CYS A 147 1.53 -6.77 -2.82
N LEU A 148 0.56 -7.69 -2.96
CA LEU A 148 0.72 -8.87 -3.81
C LEU A 148 0.76 -8.50 -5.29
N LEU A 149 -0.14 -7.62 -5.72
CA LEU A 149 -0.18 -7.13 -7.10
C LEU A 149 1.14 -6.45 -7.47
N SER A 150 1.65 -5.53 -6.63
CA SER A 150 2.91 -4.83 -6.90
C SER A 150 4.09 -5.79 -6.97
N GLY A 151 4.19 -6.75 -6.04
CA GLY A 151 5.25 -7.74 -6.04
C GLY A 151 5.22 -8.64 -7.28
N ALA A 152 4.04 -9.16 -7.61
CA ALA A 152 3.85 -9.99 -8.80
C ALA A 152 4.18 -9.23 -10.09
N LEU A 153 3.70 -7.98 -10.23
CA LEU A 153 4.03 -7.15 -11.38
C LEU A 153 5.53 -6.85 -11.47
N ALA A 154 6.18 -6.53 -10.35
CA ALA A 154 7.62 -6.23 -10.34
C ALA A 154 8.44 -7.44 -10.80
N ILE A 155 8.13 -8.63 -10.27
CA ILE A 155 8.81 -9.87 -10.64
C ILE A 155 8.56 -10.20 -12.11
N LEU A 156 7.30 -10.18 -12.56
CA LEU A 156 6.94 -10.56 -13.93
C LEU A 156 7.54 -9.60 -14.97
N GLN A 157 7.45 -8.30 -14.73
CA GLN A 157 7.98 -7.29 -15.66
C GLN A 157 9.52 -7.29 -15.67
N TYR A 158 10.16 -7.39 -14.50
CA TYR A 158 11.62 -7.48 -14.44
C TYR A 158 12.15 -8.79 -15.06
N ALA A 159 11.41 -9.90 -14.89
CA ALA A 159 11.72 -11.16 -15.56
C ALA A 159 11.63 -11.04 -17.08
N ALA A 160 10.56 -10.41 -17.59
CA ALA A 160 10.42 -10.16 -19.01
C ALA A 160 11.58 -9.33 -19.56
N ILE A 161 11.98 -8.26 -18.87
CA ILE A 161 13.13 -7.41 -19.26
C ILE A 161 14.43 -8.22 -19.28
N SER A 162 14.73 -8.94 -18.19
CA SER A 162 15.97 -9.73 -18.06
C SER A 162 16.08 -10.84 -19.10
N LEU A 163 14.99 -11.59 -19.32
CA LEU A 163 14.95 -12.67 -20.31
C LEU A 163 15.01 -12.13 -21.74
N TYR A 164 14.32 -11.03 -22.02
CA TYR A 164 14.37 -10.38 -23.32
C TYR A 164 15.79 -9.87 -23.64
N ALA A 165 16.42 -9.17 -22.69
CA ALA A 165 17.79 -8.69 -22.83
C ALA A 165 18.78 -9.84 -23.08
N ALA A 166 18.69 -10.91 -22.29
CA ALA A 166 19.60 -12.06 -22.39
C ALA A 166 19.40 -12.93 -23.64
N SER A 167 18.22 -12.86 -24.28
CA SER A 167 17.94 -13.60 -25.53
C SER A 167 18.28 -12.82 -26.79
N HIS A 168 18.33 -11.50 -26.72
CA HIS A 168 18.53 -10.64 -27.89
C HIS A 168 19.94 -10.06 -27.99
N TRP A 169 20.68 -9.96 -26.88
CA TRP A 169 22.03 -9.41 -26.87
C TRP A 169 23.02 -10.33 -26.16
N ASP A 170 24.27 -10.32 -26.63
CA ASP A 170 25.40 -10.80 -25.85
C ASP A 170 25.81 -9.74 -24.83
N LEU A 171 25.21 -9.82 -23.64
CA LEU A 171 25.34 -8.82 -22.58
C LEU A 171 26.76 -8.68 -22.01
N ASN A 172 27.65 -9.62 -22.31
CA ASN A 172 29.05 -9.62 -21.88
C ASN A 172 30.02 -9.42 -23.05
N SER A 173 29.54 -8.93 -24.19
CA SER A 173 30.40 -8.60 -25.33
C SER A 173 31.36 -7.46 -24.99
N ALA A 174 32.51 -7.44 -25.67
CA ALA A 174 33.51 -6.37 -25.51
C ALA A 174 33.00 -4.99 -25.96
N GLU A 175 31.91 -4.93 -26.75
CA GLU A 175 31.27 -3.69 -27.21
C GLU A 175 30.75 -2.83 -26.04
N PHE A 176 30.35 -3.47 -24.94
CA PHE A 176 29.85 -2.80 -23.75
C PHE A 176 30.94 -2.53 -22.70
N SER A 177 32.20 -2.79 -23.04
CA SER A 177 33.33 -2.48 -22.17
C SER A 177 33.66 -0.97 -22.20
N PRO A 178 33.91 -0.32 -21.06
CA PRO A 178 33.94 -0.91 -19.72
C PRO A 178 32.53 -1.05 -19.12
N PHE A 179 32.29 -2.19 -18.46
CA PHE A 179 31.04 -2.50 -17.78
C PHE A 179 30.83 -1.63 -16.52
N ARG A 180 30.42 -0.37 -16.67
CA ARG A 180 30.28 0.60 -15.55
C ARG A 180 29.38 0.11 -14.42
N TYR A 181 28.36 -0.67 -14.74
CA TYR A 181 27.41 -1.23 -13.77
C TYR A 181 27.68 -2.70 -13.41
N GLY A 182 28.79 -3.27 -13.88
CA GLY A 182 29.14 -4.68 -13.73
C GLY A 182 28.72 -5.53 -14.94
N MET A 183 29.33 -6.72 -15.04
CA MET A 183 28.99 -7.71 -16.06
C MET A 183 27.64 -8.36 -15.77
N PHE A 184 26.99 -8.88 -16.80
CA PHE A 184 25.75 -9.62 -16.62
C PHE A 184 26.04 -11.00 -16.03
N GLU A 185 25.39 -11.27 -14.89
CA GLU A 185 25.44 -12.57 -14.23
C GLU A 185 24.04 -13.03 -13.82
N TRP A 186 23.69 -14.28 -14.15
CA TRP A 186 22.43 -14.89 -13.74
C TRP A 186 22.27 -14.98 -12.22
N SER A 187 23.36 -15.18 -11.49
CA SER A 187 23.40 -15.11 -10.02
C SER A 187 22.81 -13.80 -9.50
N THR A 188 23.23 -12.67 -10.07
CA THR A 188 22.73 -11.34 -9.73
C THR A 188 21.24 -11.21 -10.02
N GLN A 189 20.77 -11.74 -11.16
CA GLN A 189 19.34 -11.70 -11.52
C GLN A 189 18.50 -12.54 -10.56
N VAL A 190 18.98 -13.74 -10.20
CA VAL A 190 18.34 -14.59 -9.19
C VAL A 190 18.27 -13.88 -7.84
N SER A 191 19.35 -13.24 -7.39
CA SER A 191 19.34 -12.44 -6.15
C SER A 191 18.32 -11.30 -6.21
N ARG A 192 18.21 -10.59 -7.34
CA ARG A 192 17.21 -9.53 -7.54
C ARG A 192 15.77 -10.05 -7.44
N PHE A 193 15.47 -11.20 -8.05
CA PHE A 193 14.13 -11.82 -7.90
C PHE A 193 13.83 -12.21 -6.46
N ILE A 194 14.80 -12.77 -5.74
CA ILE A 194 14.65 -13.10 -4.31
C ILE A 194 14.37 -11.84 -3.51
N LEU A 195 15.11 -10.76 -3.75
CA LEU A 195 14.88 -9.48 -3.04
C LEU A 195 13.49 -8.91 -3.33
N LEU A 196 13.03 -8.90 -4.58
CA LEU A 196 11.67 -8.45 -4.93
C LEU A 196 10.59 -9.29 -4.23
N PHE A 197 10.79 -10.61 -4.19
CA PHE A 197 9.88 -11.52 -3.48
C PHE A 197 9.86 -11.23 -1.98
N VAL A 198 11.03 -11.12 -1.34
CA VAL A 198 11.15 -10.80 0.10
C VAL A 198 10.52 -9.44 0.41
N ALA A 199 10.74 -8.42 -0.42
CA ALA A 199 10.14 -7.10 -0.24
C ALA A 199 8.61 -7.13 -0.33
N SER A 200 8.05 -7.93 -1.25
CA SER A 200 6.59 -8.11 -1.37
C SER A 200 6.01 -8.82 -0.15
N VAL A 201 6.65 -9.90 0.32
CA VAL A 201 6.22 -10.64 1.53
C VAL A 201 6.33 -9.75 2.78
N LEU A 202 7.40 -8.98 2.91
CA LEU A 202 7.60 -8.06 4.02
C LEU A 202 6.50 -6.98 4.02
N SER A 203 6.26 -6.35 2.88
CA SER A 203 5.22 -5.31 2.73
C SER A 203 3.84 -5.85 3.06
N MET A 204 3.50 -7.03 2.54
CA MET A 204 2.26 -7.73 2.88
C MET A 204 2.15 -8.01 4.39
N THR A 205 3.24 -8.44 5.01
CA THR A 205 3.28 -8.74 6.46
C THR A 205 3.07 -7.48 7.29
N ILE A 206 3.70 -6.36 6.90
CA ILE A 206 3.51 -5.04 7.54
C ILE A 206 2.04 -4.65 7.48
N VAL A 207 1.41 -4.72 6.30
CA VAL A 207 -0.01 -4.36 6.14
C VAL A 207 -0.92 -5.26 6.98
N VAL A 208 -0.71 -6.58 6.95
CA VAL A 208 -1.52 -7.51 7.75
C VAL A 208 -1.38 -7.26 9.25
N ARG A 209 -0.17 -6.94 9.72
CA ARG A 209 0.09 -6.59 11.12
C ARG A 209 -0.58 -5.27 11.49
N ALA A 210 -0.45 -4.25 10.64
CA ALA A 210 -1.06 -2.95 10.85
C ALA A 210 -2.60 -3.05 10.89
N GLN A 211 -3.21 -3.81 9.98
CA GLN A 211 -4.65 -4.09 9.97
C GLN A 211 -5.10 -4.79 11.26
N ARG A 212 -4.33 -5.77 11.76
CA ARG A 212 -4.64 -6.48 13.00
C ARG A 212 -4.55 -5.57 14.23
N LEU A 213 -3.50 -4.74 14.30
CA LEU A 213 -3.34 -3.76 15.37
C LEU A 213 -4.48 -2.76 15.37
N ARG A 214 -4.86 -2.24 14.19
CA ARG A 214 -6.02 -1.36 14.05
C ARG A 214 -7.28 -2.03 14.61
N LYS A 215 -7.61 -3.25 14.17
CA LYS A 215 -8.80 -3.98 14.67
C LYS A 215 -8.80 -4.21 16.19
N LEU A 216 -7.64 -4.46 16.79
CA LEU A 216 -7.52 -4.63 18.26
C LEU A 216 -7.64 -3.29 19.00
N SER A 217 -7.30 -2.19 18.35
CA SER A 217 -7.37 -0.83 18.92
C SER A 217 -8.72 -0.15 18.72
N THR A 218 -9.63 -0.67 17.90
CA THR A 218 -10.93 -0.02 17.58
C THR A 218 -12.07 -0.48 18.46
N VAL A 219 -11.88 -1.50 19.30
CA VAL A 219 -12.96 -2.15 20.07
C VAL A 219 -12.69 -2.00 21.56
N ASP A 220 -13.72 -1.62 22.32
CA ASP A 220 -13.70 -1.65 23.78
C ASP A 220 -13.60 -3.10 24.29
N ARG A 221 -12.63 -3.37 25.17
CA ARG A 221 -12.33 -4.74 25.60
C ARG A 221 -13.43 -5.34 26.47
N LEU A 222 -14.17 -4.52 27.22
CA LEU A 222 -15.20 -5.00 28.14
C LEU A 222 -16.47 -5.40 27.38
N THR A 223 -16.92 -4.52 26.49
CA THR A 223 -18.23 -4.59 25.84
C THR A 223 -18.19 -5.13 24.41
N GLY A 224 -17.02 -5.09 23.75
CA GLY A 224 -16.88 -5.52 22.35
C GLY A 224 -17.49 -4.57 21.33
N VAL A 225 -17.96 -3.38 21.76
CA VAL A 225 -18.43 -2.30 20.88
C VAL A 225 -17.26 -1.44 20.40
N LEU A 226 -17.51 -0.59 19.41
CA LEU A 226 -16.49 0.36 18.94
C LEU A 226 -16.13 1.31 20.09
N ASN A 227 -14.84 1.55 20.28
CA ASN A 227 -14.39 2.46 21.32
C ASN A 227 -14.56 3.93 20.91
N ARG A 228 -14.35 4.83 21.87
CA ARG A 228 -14.45 6.27 21.64
C ARG A 228 -13.54 6.78 20.53
N GLY A 229 -12.29 6.30 20.46
CA GLY A 229 -11.36 6.75 19.42
C GLY A 229 -11.86 6.43 18.01
N PHE A 230 -12.45 5.25 17.81
CA PHE A 230 -13.06 4.91 16.53
C PHE A 230 -14.37 5.66 16.27
N PHE A 231 -15.15 5.96 17.32
CA PHE A 231 -16.32 6.83 17.19
C PHE A 231 -15.91 8.23 16.69
N ASP A 232 -14.87 8.83 17.28
CA ASP A 232 -14.39 10.16 16.89
C ASP A 232 -13.90 10.16 15.42
N GLU A 233 -13.11 9.16 15.02
CA GLU A 233 -12.67 8.99 13.61
C GLU A 233 -13.87 8.86 12.65
N ARG A 234 -14.83 7.98 12.97
CA ARG A 234 -16.01 7.77 12.13
C ARG A 234 -16.93 8.99 12.10
N MET A 235 -17.02 9.74 13.19
CA MET A 235 -17.85 10.93 13.27
C MET A 235 -17.36 12.01 12.30
N GLU A 236 -16.04 12.26 12.24
CA GLU A 236 -15.44 13.18 11.27
C GLU A 236 -15.72 12.75 9.82
N GLU A 237 -15.58 11.45 9.52
CA GLU A 237 -15.89 10.88 8.20
C GLU A 237 -17.36 11.12 7.80
N GLU A 238 -18.31 10.78 8.69
CA GLU A 238 -19.74 10.92 8.42
C GLU A 238 -20.19 12.39 8.34
N MET A 239 -19.58 13.30 9.10
CA MET A 239 -19.80 14.74 8.95
C MET A 239 -19.37 15.24 7.57
N SER A 240 -18.18 14.83 7.11
CA SER A 240 -17.69 15.21 5.77
C SER A 240 -18.59 14.65 4.65
N ARG A 241 -19.10 13.43 4.82
CA ARG A 241 -20.05 12.81 3.89
C ARG A 241 -21.40 13.53 3.87
N ALA A 242 -21.95 13.84 5.05
CA ALA A 242 -23.20 14.57 5.19
C ALA A 242 -23.14 15.94 4.50
N ASP A 243 -22.03 16.67 4.70
CA ASP A 243 -21.78 17.95 4.03
C ASP A 243 -21.67 17.81 2.51
N ARG A 244 -20.89 16.82 2.04
CA ARG A 244 -20.67 16.58 0.60
C ARG A 244 -21.92 16.18 -0.16
N TYR A 245 -22.77 15.35 0.43
CA TYR A 245 -23.94 14.75 -0.24
C TYR A 245 -25.27 15.36 0.21
N GLY A 246 -25.27 16.30 1.16
CA GLY A 246 -26.48 16.92 1.72
C GLY A 246 -27.38 15.94 2.46
N HIS A 247 -26.82 14.88 3.06
CA HIS A 247 -27.59 13.88 3.80
C HIS A 247 -27.76 14.28 5.27
N PRO A 248 -28.96 14.08 5.86
CA PRO A 248 -29.16 14.33 7.29
C PRO A 248 -28.39 13.31 8.14
N LEU A 249 -27.70 13.81 9.17
CA LEU A 249 -26.95 13.01 10.15
C LEU A 249 -27.53 13.23 11.55
N SER A 250 -27.76 12.15 12.30
CA SER A 250 -28.25 12.18 13.68
C SER A 250 -27.35 11.34 14.59
N ILE A 251 -27.17 11.80 15.83
CA ILE A 251 -26.40 11.10 16.87
C ILE A 251 -27.27 10.93 18.10
N ALA A 252 -27.19 9.77 18.74
CA ALA A 252 -27.79 9.53 20.04
C ALA A 252 -26.68 9.26 21.08
N PHE A 253 -26.69 10.01 22.17
CA PHE A 253 -25.89 9.72 23.35
C PHE A 253 -26.77 9.02 24.39
N ILE A 254 -26.33 7.87 24.87
CA ILE A 254 -27.05 7.04 25.83
C ILE A 254 -26.20 6.94 27.09
N ASP A 255 -26.78 7.29 28.24
CA ASP A 255 -26.17 7.13 29.56
C ASP A 255 -27.00 6.18 30.42
N LEU A 256 -26.35 5.46 31.34
CA LEU A 256 -27.03 4.50 32.21
C LEU A 256 -27.41 5.13 33.54
N ASP A 257 -28.72 5.34 33.72
CA ASP A 257 -29.26 5.93 34.93
C ASP A 257 -28.85 5.14 36.19
N ARG A 258 -28.32 5.87 37.18
CA ARG A 258 -27.96 5.34 38.52
C ARG A 258 -27.00 4.14 38.49
N PHE A 259 -26.19 3.99 37.44
CA PHE A 259 -25.27 2.85 37.30
C PHE A 259 -24.25 2.71 38.45
N LYS A 260 -23.82 3.83 39.04
CA LYS A 260 -22.98 3.81 40.25
C LYS A 260 -23.66 3.08 41.43
N GLY A 261 -24.95 3.37 41.68
CA GLY A 261 -25.69 2.70 42.75
C GLY A 261 -25.87 1.21 42.51
N PHE A 262 -25.98 0.79 41.24
CA PHE A 262 -25.95 -0.62 40.87
C PHE A 262 -24.60 -1.27 41.20
N ASN A 263 -23.49 -0.63 40.83
CA ASN A 263 -22.14 -1.12 41.17
C ASN A 263 -21.92 -1.19 42.69
N ASP A 264 -22.38 -0.19 43.44
CA ASP A 264 -22.25 -0.15 44.89
C ASP A 264 -23.07 -1.28 45.57
N SER A 265 -24.19 -1.70 44.96
CA SER A 265 -25.09 -2.74 45.50
C SER A 265 -24.71 -4.17 45.10
N TYR A 266 -24.19 -4.36 43.87
CA TYR A 266 -23.96 -5.69 43.28
C TYR A 266 -22.48 -5.96 42.94
N GLY A 267 -21.61 -4.99 43.16
CA GLY A 267 -20.18 -5.07 42.87
C GLY A 267 -19.83 -4.80 41.41
N HIS A 268 -18.57 -4.41 41.16
CA HIS A 268 -18.07 -4.08 39.82
C HIS A 268 -18.21 -5.23 38.81
N SER A 269 -18.02 -6.48 39.23
CA SER A 269 -18.17 -7.64 38.34
C SER A 269 -19.59 -7.79 37.79
N ALA A 270 -20.61 -7.46 38.58
CA ALA A 270 -22.00 -7.44 38.12
C ALA A 270 -22.25 -6.24 37.18
N GLY A 271 -21.63 -5.09 37.47
CA GLY A 271 -21.62 -3.92 36.58
C GLY A 271 -21.07 -4.25 35.20
N ASP A 272 -19.92 -4.91 35.14
CA ASP A 272 -19.29 -5.37 33.89
C ASP A 272 -20.20 -6.30 33.10
N ALA A 273 -20.90 -7.21 33.77
CA ALA A 273 -21.88 -8.10 33.14
C ALA A 273 -23.09 -7.33 32.59
N ALA A 274 -23.59 -6.34 33.32
CA ALA A 274 -24.66 -5.46 32.88
C ALA A 274 -24.24 -4.66 31.62
N LEU A 275 -23.03 -4.07 31.62
CA LEU A 275 -22.47 -3.35 30.47
C LEU A 275 -22.36 -4.24 29.22
N ARG A 276 -21.88 -5.48 29.35
CA ARG A 276 -21.84 -6.45 28.24
C ARG A 276 -23.23 -6.77 27.68
N THR A 277 -24.21 -6.92 28.57
CA THR A 277 -25.59 -7.23 28.19
C THR A 277 -26.21 -6.06 27.42
N ILE A 278 -26.08 -4.85 27.94
CA ILE A 278 -26.58 -3.62 27.31
C ILE A 278 -25.92 -3.41 25.94
N ALA A 279 -24.59 -3.56 25.86
CA ALA A 279 -23.86 -3.48 24.61
C ALA A 279 -24.38 -4.47 23.55
N THR A 280 -24.68 -5.71 23.97
CA THR A 280 -25.24 -6.75 23.09
C THR A 280 -26.63 -6.36 22.60
N VAL A 281 -27.49 -5.86 23.49
CA VAL A 281 -28.84 -5.39 23.14
C VAL A 281 -28.78 -4.23 22.15
N LEU A 282 -27.95 -3.23 22.41
CA LEU A 282 -27.76 -2.07 21.52
C LEU A 282 -27.28 -2.50 20.14
N LYS A 283 -26.25 -3.36 20.08
CA LYS A 283 -25.70 -3.87 18.82
C LYS A 283 -26.75 -4.63 17.98
N ASN A 284 -27.64 -5.36 18.63
CA ASN A 284 -28.72 -6.10 17.95
C ASN A 284 -29.94 -5.22 17.59
N SER A 285 -30.00 -3.99 18.14
CA SER A 285 -31.13 -3.06 17.92
C SER A 285 -30.83 -2.02 16.85
N VAL A 286 -29.60 -1.92 16.37
CA VAL A 286 -29.17 -1.01 15.30
C VAL A 286 -28.95 -1.78 14.00
N ARG A 287 -29.20 -1.11 12.86
CA ARG A 287 -29.10 -1.69 11.51
C ARG A 287 -27.67 -1.83 11.03
#